data_AF-A0A6J1CGA7-F1
#
_entry.id   AF-A0A6J1CGA7-F1
#
_cell.length_a   1.000
_cell.length_b   1.000
_cell.length_c   1.000
_cell.angle_alpha   90.00
_cell.angle_beta   90.00
_cell.angle_gamma   90.00
#
_symmetry.space_group_name_H-M   'P 1'
#
loop_
_entity.id
_entity.type
_entity.pdbx_description
1 polymer ?
#
loop_
_entity_poly.entity_id
_entity_poly.type
_entity_poly.pdbx_seq_one_letter_code
_entity_poly.pdbx_strand_id
1 'polypeptide(L)'
;MDSFWAAGPMGLQRHKLHSLIEIVFIFSGKIAKLLLDSVQKQPHRVLEDHFISLLRSCKTVALLEKVQAQIITHGFQHNEYVAPNVVSAWANLKRMAYARHLFDHFPDPKVALWNSILRGYAHNEFYREVVLLFGKMKSTDVRPNCFTFPLVLKSCAKINAFVEGEEIHCEVIKGGFRGNQFVATTLIDVYSGGRAIGSAYKVFVGMLERNIVAWTSMISGYILCNDVTFARRLFDLAPERDVVLWSIMVSGYIEIGHMEAARKLFDAMPYRDVMSWNTMLSGYANNGDVEACEHLFEEMPERNVFSWNGLIGGYAHNGRFFDVLSCFKRMLLDGQVVPNDATLVTVLSACARLGALDLGKWVHVYAATIGFKRNIYVGNALIDMYAKCGVIENAMEVFGSMDSKDLISWNSVICGLATHGCGADALNLFHRMKNSGKKPDGITFIGVLCSCTHLGLVEEGISYFNSMVHDYSIDPQIEHYGCMVDLFGRAGLLDRAIEFVKRMPIKADAVIWAALLGACRTYKNIDLAELALQKLIQLEPKNPANYVMLSNIYGDLSRWKDVARLKILMRDTGFKKLPGCSLIEVNDSVVEFYSLDERHSQSKEIYGVLKGLMKLLRSYGYEPNIMELQQGS
;
A
#
# COMPACT_ATOMS: atom_id res chain seq x y z
N MET A 1 66.60 -69.25 -13.59
CA MET A 1 67.84 -68.61 -13.12
C MET A 1 67.54 -67.17 -12.76
N ASP A 2 67.24 -66.97 -11.48
CA ASP A 2 67.88 -66.01 -10.57
C ASP A 2 67.89 -64.50 -10.89
N SER A 3 66.99 -63.80 -10.19
CA SER A 3 67.23 -62.71 -9.20
C SER A 3 68.09 -61.46 -9.46
N PHE A 4 67.43 -60.30 -9.24
CA PHE A 4 67.83 -59.13 -8.42
C PHE A 4 69.01 -58.22 -8.84
N TRP A 5 68.72 -56.99 -9.32
CA TRP A 5 68.78 -55.70 -8.56
C TRP A 5 68.66 -54.46 -9.49
N ALA A 6 68.13 -53.37 -8.91
CA ALA A 6 68.27 -51.95 -9.26
C ALA A 6 67.31 -51.30 -10.30
N ALA A 7 66.26 -50.64 -9.79
CA ALA A 7 66.09 -49.17 -9.86
C ALA A 7 64.67 -48.77 -9.38
N GLY A 8 64.58 -48.16 -8.20
CA GLY A 8 63.34 -47.66 -7.60
C GLY A 8 62.92 -46.26 -8.08
N PRO A 9 61.72 -45.79 -7.71
CA PRO A 9 61.09 -44.58 -8.25
C PRO A 9 61.54 -43.33 -7.47
N MET A 10 62.46 -42.54 -8.02
CA MET A 10 62.90 -41.24 -7.45
C MET A 10 62.67 -40.02 -8.37
N GLY A 11 61.88 -40.16 -9.45
CA GLY A 11 61.65 -39.06 -10.40
C GLY A 11 60.50 -38.11 -10.06
N LEU A 12 59.42 -38.61 -9.45
CA LEU A 12 58.17 -37.84 -9.30
C LEU A 12 58.03 -37.08 -7.96
N GLN A 13 58.91 -37.31 -6.98
CA GLN A 13 58.86 -36.62 -5.69
C GLN A 13 59.67 -35.32 -5.65
N ARG A 14 60.72 -35.16 -6.47
CA ARG A 14 61.55 -33.93 -6.46
C ARG A 14 60.82 -32.69 -6.96
N HIS A 15 59.98 -32.79 -7.99
CA HIS A 15 59.22 -31.65 -8.50
C HIS A 15 58.11 -31.19 -7.54
N LYS A 16 57.43 -32.11 -6.86
CA LYS A 16 56.45 -31.76 -5.83
C LYS A 16 57.10 -31.16 -4.58
N LEU A 17 58.31 -31.61 -4.22
CA LEU A 17 59.06 -31.05 -3.10
C LEU A 17 59.56 -29.63 -3.40
N HIS A 18 60.01 -29.36 -4.63
CA HIS A 18 60.45 -28.02 -5.03
C HIS A 18 59.30 -27.01 -5.05
N SER A 19 58.10 -27.40 -5.53
CA SER A 19 56.90 -26.55 -5.48
C SER A 19 56.38 -26.34 -4.06
N LEU A 20 56.51 -27.34 -3.18
CA LEU A 20 56.16 -27.20 -1.76
C LEU A 20 57.15 -26.29 -1.04
N ILE A 21 58.44 -26.34 -1.37
CA ILE A 21 59.47 -25.46 -0.81
C ILE A 21 59.26 -24.01 -1.29
N GLU A 22 58.91 -23.78 -2.56
CA GLU A 22 58.54 -22.44 -3.06
C GLU A 22 57.26 -21.90 -2.43
N ILE A 23 56.22 -22.72 -2.27
CA ILE A 23 54.98 -22.32 -1.58
C ILE A 23 55.25 -22.02 -0.11
N VAL A 24 56.09 -22.82 0.56
CA VAL A 24 56.50 -22.59 1.95
C VAL A 24 57.37 -21.35 2.07
N PHE A 25 58.22 -21.02 1.08
CA PHE A 25 59.00 -19.76 1.06
C PHE A 25 58.13 -18.52 0.77
N ILE A 26 57.11 -18.65 -0.09
CA ILE A 26 56.16 -17.56 -0.38
C ILE A 26 55.23 -17.34 0.82
N PHE A 27 54.77 -18.41 1.48
CA PHE A 27 53.97 -18.32 2.70
C PHE A 27 54.81 -17.84 3.88
N SER A 28 56.04 -18.32 4.06
CA SER A 28 56.93 -17.83 5.12
C SER A 28 57.34 -16.38 4.87
N GLY A 29 57.51 -15.96 3.61
CA GLY A 29 57.73 -14.56 3.24
C GLY A 29 56.51 -13.66 3.47
N LYS A 30 55.29 -14.12 3.17
CA LYS A 30 54.03 -13.40 3.48
C LYS A 30 53.73 -13.38 4.97
N ILE A 31 53.98 -14.47 5.68
CA ILE A 31 53.81 -14.58 7.13
C ILE A 31 54.89 -13.76 7.83
N ALA A 32 56.14 -13.76 7.35
CA ALA A 32 57.20 -12.89 7.86
C ALA A 32 56.92 -11.42 7.56
N LYS A 33 56.28 -11.08 6.43
CA LYS A 33 55.84 -9.71 6.12
C LYS A 33 54.63 -9.27 6.96
N LEU A 34 53.67 -10.16 7.21
CA LEU A 34 52.56 -9.96 8.14
C LEU A 34 53.04 -9.88 9.60
N LEU A 35 54.05 -10.68 9.97
CA LEU A 35 54.68 -10.65 11.28
C LEU A 35 55.54 -9.39 11.42
N LEU A 36 56.30 -8.97 10.41
CA LEU A 36 57.00 -7.68 10.39
C LEU A 36 56.01 -6.51 10.48
N ASP A 37 54.91 -6.53 9.73
CA ASP A 37 53.85 -5.52 9.80
C ASP A 37 53.15 -5.52 11.18
N SER A 38 53.03 -6.68 11.84
CA SER A 38 52.47 -6.79 13.20
C SER A 38 53.45 -6.35 14.29
N VAL A 39 54.75 -6.55 14.08
CA VAL A 39 55.84 -6.18 15.02
C VAL A 39 56.26 -4.72 14.84
N GLN A 40 55.98 -4.10 13.69
CA GLN A 40 56.20 -2.67 13.43
C GLN A 40 54.99 -1.76 13.72
N LYS A 41 53.80 -2.31 14.01
CA LYS A 41 52.65 -1.48 14.42
C LYS A 41 52.87 -0.96 15.84
N GLN A 42 52.87 0.37 16.01
CA GLN A 42 52.91 0.98 17.34
C GLN A 42 51.78 0.41 18.24
N PRO A 43 52.02 0.16 19.54
CA PRO A 43 51.05 -0.43 20.46
C PRO A 43 49.66 0.24 20.45
N HIS A 44 49.63 1.56 20.20
CA HIS A 44 48.39 2.33 20.06
C HIS A 44 47.49 1.87 18.90
N ARG A 45 48.03 1.50 17.73
CA ARG A 45 47.23 1.05 16.58
C ARG A 45 46.53 -0.29 16.79
N VAL A 46 47.16 -1.19 17.56
CA VAL A 46 46.57 -2.50 17.88
C VAL A 46 45.36 -2.34 18.80
N LEU A 47 45.45 -1.42 19.77
CA LEU A 47 44.33 -1.06 20.66
C LEU A 47 43.19 -0.37 19.90
N GLU A 48 43.49 0.52 18.94
CA GLU A 48 42.48 1.13 18.06
C GLU A 48 41.69 0.08 17.27
N ASP A 49 42.40 -0.84 16.58
CA ASP A 49 41.79 -1.92 15.79
C ASP A 49 40.91 -2.82 16.69
N HIS A 50 41.34 -3.09 17.92
CA HIS A 50 40.57 -3.86 18.91
C HIS A 50 39.27 -3.16 19.31
N PHE A 51 39.32 -1.88 19.70
CA PHE A 51 38.12 -1.13 20.06
C PHE A 51 37.15 -0.98 18.90
N ILE A 52 37.64 -0.74 17.67
CA ILE A 52 36.79 -0.65 16.47
C ILE A 52 36.05 -1.97 16.23
N SER A 53 36.71 -3.11 16.40
CA SER A 53 36.09 -4.43 16.27
C SER A 53 35.00 -4.68 17.34
N LEU A 54 35.28 -4.31 18.60
CA LEU A 54 34.30 -4.40 19.68
C LEU A 54 33.07 -3.52 19.41
N LEU A 55 33.27 -2.27 18.96
CA LEU A 55 32.18 -1.35 18.64
C LEU A 55 31.28 -1.88 17.50
N ARG A 56 31.86 -2.53 16.48
CA ARG A 56 31.09 -3.12 15.37
C ARG A 56 30.28 -4.35 15.76
N SER A 57 30.70 -5.06 16.82
CA SER A 57 30.00 -6.27 17.31
C SER A 57 28.99 -5.97 18.43
N CYS A 58 28.94 -4.74 18.95
CA CYS A 58 27.99 -4.33 19.98
C CYS A 58 26.55 -4.30 19.46
N LYS A 59 25.67 -5.10 20.07
CA LYS A 59 24.22 -5.15 19.76
C LYS A 59 23.33 -4.62 20.89
N THR A 60 23.90 -4.29 22.05
CA THR A 60 23.15 -3.84 23.23
C THR A 60 23.76 -2.58 23.82
N VAL A 61 22.90 -1.74 24.40
CA VAL A 61 23.30 -0.49 25.05
C VAL A 61 24.27 -0.76 26.21
N ALA A 62 23.97 -1.75 27.06
CA ALA A 62 24.79 -2.09 28.20
C ALA A 62 26.22 -2.56 27.84
N LEU A 63 26.39 -3.23 26.68
CA LEU A 63 27.72 -3.61 26.22
C LEU A 63 28.48 -2.41 25.64
N LEU A 64 27.77 -1.55 24.90
CA LEU A 64 28.36 -0.35 24.32
C LEU A 64 28.83 0.64 25.39
N GLU A 65 28.08 0.80 26.49
CA GLU A 65 28.48 1.61 27.64
C GLU A 65 29.76 1.08 28.30
N LYS A 66 29.89 -0.25 28.44
CA LYS A 66 31.11 -0.88 28.98
C LYS A 66 32.31 -0.66 28.07
N VAL A 67 32.14 -0.85 26.76
CA VAL A 67 33.20 -0.61 25.77
C VAL A 67 33.59 0.87 25.74
N GLN A 68 32.62 1.79 25.83
CA GLN A 68 32.89 3.21 25.89
C GLN A 68 33.62 3.61 27.17
N ALA A 69 33.25 3.06 28.33
CA ALA A 69 33.99 3.27 29.57
C ALA A 69 35.45 2.84 29.43
N GLN A 70 35.71 1.70 28.77
CA GLN A 70 37.08 1.26 28.46
C GLN A 70 37.81 2.20 27.50
N ILE A 71 37.13 2.73 26.49
CA ILE A 71 37.71 3.73 25.56
C ILE A 71 38.12 5.01 26.31
N ILE A 72 37.30 5.46 27.28
CA ILE A 72 37.59 6.62 28.12
C ILE A 72 38.78 6.35 29.04
N THR A 73 38.81 5.21 29.73
CA THR A 73 39.90 4.89 30.67
C THR A 73 41.25 4.71 29.98
N HIS A 74 41.26 4.26 28.72
CA HIS A 74 42.47 4.13 27.92
C HIS A 74 42.83 5.41 27.14
N GLY A 75 42.06 6.50 27.30
CA GLY A 75 42.36 7.81 26.71
C GLY A 75 42.00 7.96 25.22
N PHE A 76 41.21 7.04 24.64
CA PHE A 76 40.84 7.04 23.23
C PHE A 76 39.55 7.82 22.92
N GLN A 77 38.98 8.54 23.90
CA GLN A 77 37.71 9.27 23.75
C GLN A 77 37.74 10.35 22.65
N HIS A 78 38.91 10.95 22.39
CA HIS A 78 39.12 11.94 21.33
C HIS A 78 39.96 11.41 20.16
N ASN A 79 40.07 10.09 20.02
CA ASN A 79 40.83 9.48 18.95
C ASN A 79 40.09 9.57 17.61
N GLU A 80 40.77 10.02 16.57
CA GLU A 80 40.20 10.29 15.24
C GLU A 80 39.66 9.03 14.53
N TYR A 81 40.14 7.84 14.89
CA TYR A 81 39.73 6.55 14.30
C TYR A 81 38.66 5.85 15.13
N VAL A 82 38.74 5.93 16.46
CA VAL A 82 37.81 5.25 17.37
C VAL A 82 36.49 6.02 17.50
N ALA A 83 36.54 7.34 17.66
CA ALA A 83 35.35 8.15 17.94
C ALA A 83 34.25 8.09 16.85
N PRO A 84 34.54 8.09 15.53
CA PRO A 84 33.51 7.90 14.50
C PRO A 84 32.76 6.56 14.63
N ASN A 85 33.46 5.50 15.05
CA ASN A 85 32.87 4.18 15.26
C ASN A 85 31.99 4.16 16.52
N VAL A 86 32.36 4.89 17.58
CA VAL A 86 31.53 5.06 18.79
C VAL A 86 30.21 5.75 18.44
N VAL A 87 30.28 6.88 17.72
CA VAL A 87 29.08 7.61 17.26
C VAL A 87 28.19 6.72 16.39
N SER A 88 28.79 5.96 15.47
CA SER A 88 28.05 5.04 14.59
C SER A 88 27.36 3.91 15.37
N ALA A 89 28.02 3.37 16.40
CA ALA A 89 27.44 2.32 17.25
C ALA A 89 26.22 2.83 18.03
N TRP A 90 26.28 4.04 18.58
CA TRP A 90 25.13 4.66 19.25
C TRP A 90 23.99 4.98 18.29
N ALA A 91 24.30 5.41 17.07
CA ALA A 91 23.32 5.66 16.02
C ALA A 91 22.60 4.37 15.59
N ASN A 92 23.31 3.25 15.47
CA ASN A 92 22.73 1.95 15.13
C ASN A 92 21.78 1.43 16.23
N LEU A 93 22.00 1.81 17.48
CA LEU A 93 21.12 1.51 18.61
C LEU A 93 19.98 2.54 18.77
N LYS A 94 19.74 3.39 17.76
CA LYS A 94 18.70 4.44 17.75
C LYS A 94 18.81 5.46 18.89
N ARG A 95 20.01 5.69 19.43
CA ARG A 95 20.28 6.68 20.50
C ARG A 95 20.95 7.93 19.94
N MET A 96 20.27 8.63 19.03
CA MET A 96 20.86 9.80 18.36
C MET A 96 21.14 10.98 19.28
N ALA A 97 20.33 11.23 20.31
CA ALA A 97 20.59 12.32 21.27
C ALA A 97 21.95 12.14 21.97
N TYR A 98 22.28 10.91 22.35
CA TYR A 98 23.56 10.60 22.99
C TYR A 98 24.72 10.64 22.00
N ALA A 99 24.55 10.07 20.81
CA ALA A 99 25.55 10.17 19.73
C ALA A 99 25.86 11.64 19.39
N ARG A 100 24.84 12.50 19.38
CA ARG A 100 24.98 13.94 19.17
C ARG A 100 25.71 14.64 20.29
N HIS A 101 25.39 14.29 21.54
CA HIS A 101 26.10 14.80 22.70
C HIS A 101 27.59 14.48 22.63
N LEU A 102 27.97 13.24 22.31
CA LEU A 102 29.38 12.85 22.13
C LEU A 102 30.07 13.64 21.01
N PHE A 103 29.37 13.86 19.91
CA PHE A 103 29.89 14.65 18.80
C PHE A 103 30.15 16.12 19.19
N ASP A 104 29.21 16.76 19.89
CA ASP A 104 29.34 18.17 20.27
C ASP A 104 30.43 18.42 21.33
N HIS A 105 30.84 17.39 22.08
CA HIS A 105 31.94 17.44 23.06
C HIS A 105 33.30 17.03 22.48
N PHE A 106 33.38 16.70 21.19
CA PHE A 106 34.64 16.32 20.55
C PHE A 106 35.42 17.58 20.11
N PRO A 107 36.68 17.77 20.56
CA PRO A 107 37.49 18.90 20.13
C PRO A 107 37.98 18.69 18.70
N ASP A 108 37.69 19.64 17.82
CA ASP A 108 38.06 19.64 16.38
C ASP A 108 37.62 18.38 15.58
N PRO A 109 36.31 18.23 15.30
CA PRO A 109 35.80 17.06 14.58
C PRO A 109 36.27 17.03 13.11
N LYS A 110 37.06 16.00 12.75
CA LYS A 110 37.47 15.74 11.36
C LYS A 110 36.34 15.16 10.50
N VAL A 111 36.55 15.13 9.17
CA VAL A 111 35.56 14.67 8.17
C VAL A 111 34.97 13.28 8.47
N ALA A 112 35.77 12.35 9.01
CA ALA A 112 35.30 11.01 9.35
C ALA A 112 34.21 11.02 10.44
N LEU A 113 34.40 11.83 11.49
CA LEU A 113 33.45 11.97 12.58
C LEU A 113 32.16 12.67 12.12
N TRP A 114 32.28 13.70 11.28
CA TRP A 114 31.15 14.33 10.59
C TRP A 114 30.36 13.32 9.74
N ASN A 115 31.02 12.53 8.91
CA ASN A 115 30.36 11.53 8.07
C ASN A 115 29.65 10.45 8.91
N SER A 116 30.21 10.08 10.07
CA SER A 116 29.56 9.14 11.00
C SER A 116 28.29 9.71 11.63
N ILE A 117 28.30 10.96 12.11
CA ILE A 117 27.09 11.56 12.69
C ILE A 117 26.01 11.82 11.62
N LEU A 118 26.40 12.31 10.44
CA LEU A 118 25.47 12.52 9.31
C LEU A 118 24.83 11.21 8.86
N ARG A 119 25.62 10.14 8.72
CA ARG A 119 25.11 8.80 8.41
C ARG A 119 24.17 8.29 9.49
N GLY A 120 24.49 8.52 10.76
CA GLY A 120 23.65 8.14 11.88
C GLY A 120 22.26 8.78 11.84
N TYR A 121 22.20 10.09 11.60
CA TYR A 121 20.92 10.79 11.42
C TYR A 121 20.16 10.32 10.17
N ALA A 122 20.85 10.16 9.03
CA ALA A 122 20.23 9.67 7.80
C ALA A 122 19.63 8.26 7.92
N HIS A 123 20.30 7.35 8.65
CA HIS A 123 19.82 5.99 8.89
C HIS A 123 18.61 5.93 9.84
N ASN A 124 18.48 6.92 10.72
CA ASN A 124 17.35 7.08 11.64
C ASN A 124 16.28 8.03 11.09
N GLU A 125 16.28 8.31 9.77
CA GLU A 125 15.26 9.10 9.05
C GLU A 125 15.13 10.58 9.46
N PHE A 126 16.12 11.11 10.18
CA PHE A 126 16.22 12.52 10.57
C PHE A 126 16.92 13.35 9.48
N TYR A 127 16.30 13.42 8.30
CA TYR A 127 16.91 14.01 7.11
C TYR A 127 17.11 15.53 7.18
N ARG A 128 16.23 16.24 7.89
CA ARG A 128 16.34 17.70 8.04
C ARG A 128 17.55 18.08 8.88
N GLU A 129 17.82 17.32 9.93
CA GLU A 129 18.98 17.45 10.79
C GLU A 129 20.28 17.22 10.02
N VAL A 130 20.31 16.26 9.08
CA VAL A 130 21.48 16.05 8.20
C VAL A 130 21.84 17.30 7.41
N VAL A 131 20.85 17.98 6.83
CA VAL A 131 21.05 19.22 6.05
C VAL A 131 21.54 20.35 6.96
N LEU A 132 20.93 20.52 8.15
CA LEU A 132 21.36 21.52 9.13
C LEU A 132 22.80 21.28 9.63
N LEU A 133 23.15 20.03 9.91
CA LEU A 133 24.49 19.65 10.34
C LEU A 133 25.53 19.84 9.25
N PHE A 134 25.17 19.61 7.99
CA PHE A 134 26.04 19.96 6.88
C PHE A 134 26.28 21.48 6.80
N GLY A 135 25.25 22.30 7.04
CA GLY A 135 25.40 23.76 7.20
C GLY A 135 26.41 24.12 8.30
N LYS A 136 26.35 23.44 9.46
CA LYS A 136 27.32 23.61 10.55
C LYS A 136 28.74 23.18 10.13
N MET A 137 28.88 22.04 9.46
CA MET A 137 30.17 21.57 8.93
C MET A 137 30.79 22.61 7.98
N LYS A 138 29.99 23.24 7.11
CA LYS A 138 30.47 24.32 6.21
C LYS A 138 30.98 25.56 6.94
N SER A 139 30.42 25.87 8.11
CA SER A 139 30.88 27.01 8.94
C SER A 139 32.20 26.73 9.67
N THR A 140 32.66 25.48 9.66
CA THR A 140 33.96 25.06 10.19
C THR A 140 34.98 24.90 9.05
N ASP A 141 36.28 24.92 9.33
CA ASP A 141 37.36 24.77 8.33
C ASP A 141 37.52 23.33 7.79
N VAL A 142 36.47 22.50 7.90
CA VAL A 142 36.49 21.09 7.54
C VAL A 142 35.86 20.89 6.16
N ARG A 143 36.68 20.51 5.18
CA ARG A 143 36.22 20.32 3.79
C ARG A 143 35.44 19.02 3.60
N PRO A 144 34.21 19.05 3.05
CA PRO A 144 33.48 17.85 2.65
C PRO A 144 34.22 17.03 1.59
N ASN A 145 33.97 15.73 1.56
CA ASN A 145 34.54 14.82 0.55
C ASN A 145 33.45 14.10 -0.26
N CYS A 146 33.87 13.24 -1.20
CA CYS A 146 32.98 12.46 -2.06
C CYS A 146 32.02 11.51 -1.33
N PHE A 147 32.24 11.23 -0.03
CA PHE A 147 31.32 10.45 0.81
C PHE A 147 30.36 11.31 1.62
N THR A 148 30.68 12.58 1.84
CA THR A 148 29.80 13.54 2.53
C THR A 148 28.64 13.94 1.64
N PHE A 149 28.92 14.33 0.38
CA PHE A 149 27.90 14.87 -0.52
C PHE A 149 26.71 13.93 -0.78
N PRO A 150 26.91 12.62 -1.09
CA PRO A 150 25.78 11.72 -1.33
C PRO A 150 24.87 11.55 -0.11
N LEU A 151 25.40 11.57 1.12
CA LEU A 151 24.59 11.48 2.34
C LEU A 151 23.64 12.66 2.48
N VAL A 152 24.14 13.87 2.23
CA VAL A 152 23.37 15.11 2.37
C VAL A 152 22.39 15.25 1.19
N LEU A 153 22.85 15.04 -0.04
CA LEU A 153 22.01 15.10 -1.24
C LEU A 153 20.85 14.08 -1.19
N LYS A 154 21.10 12.86 -0.73
CA LYS A 154 20.03 11.86 -0.53
C LYS A 154 19.02 12.30 0.52
N SER A 155 19.48 12.99 1.56
CA SER A 155 18.60 13.58 2.59
C SER A 155 17.78 14.73 2.00
N CYS A 156 18.37 15.59 1.17
CA CYS A 156 17.68 16.64 0.44
C CYS A 156 16.59 16.07 -0.48
N ALA A 157 16.89 15.01 -1.24
CA ALA A 157 15.91 14.32 -2.08
C ALA A 157 14.73 13.76 -1.26
N LYS A 158 14.98 13.25 -0.05
CA LYS A 158 13.93 12.68 0.81
C LYS A 158 12.98 13.71 1.42
N ILE A 159 13.44 14.93 1.65
CA ILE A 159 12.63 16.02 2.20
C ILE A 159 12.20 17.04 1.13
N ASN A 160 12.45 16.76 -0.15
CA ASN A 160 12.23 17.67 -1.28
C ASN A 160 12.88 19.05 -1.11
N ALA A 161 14.04 19.11 -0.45
CA ALA A 161 14.85 20.32 -0.27
C ALA A 161 15.69 20.59 -1.53
N PHE A 162 15.01 21.03 -2.60
CA PHE A 162 15.63 21.22 -3.91
C PHE A 162 16.65 22.37 -3.93
N VAL A 163 16.33 23.50 -3.28
CA VAL A 163 17.19 24.69 -3.22
C VAL A 163 18.52 24.37 -2.55
N GLU A 164 18.45 23.69 -1.40
CA GLU A 164 19.63 23.23 -0.68
C GLU A 164 20.44 22.22 -1.51
N GLY A 165 19.76 21.37 -2.30
CA GLY A 165 20.40 20.48 -3.26
C GLY A 165 21.22 21.23 -4.32
N GLU A 166 20.72 22.34 -4.86
CA GLU A 166 21.44 23.18 -5.82
C GLU A 166 22.65 23.89 -5.21
N GLU A 167 22.51 24.39 -3.97
CA GLU A 167 23.64 24.95 -3.22
C GLU A 167 24.73 23.91 -2.99
N ILE A 168 24.36 22.69 -2.62
CA ILE A 168 25.30 21.58 -2.44
C ILE A 168 25.97 21.22 -3.76
N HIS A 169 25.26 21.23 -4.89
CA HIS A 169 25.86 21.01 -6.20
C HIS A 169 26.94 22.05 -6.54
N CYS A 170 26.71 23.33 -6.20
CA CYS A 170 27.73 24.36 -6.37
C CYS A 170 28.99 24.06 -5.55
N GLU A 171 28.83 23.57 -4.32
CA GLU A 171 29.95 23.13 -3.48
C GLU A 171 30.66 21.89 -4.01
N VAL A 172 29.93 20.94 -4.60
CA VAL A 172 30.52 19.78 -5.31
C VAL A 172 31.44 20.24 -6.44
N ILE A 173 31.02 21.25 -7.20
CA ILE A 173 31.83 21.83 -8.29
C ILE A 173 33.07 22.54 -7.73
N LYS A 174 32.90 23.42 -6.74
CA LYS A 174 34.02 24.13 -6.08
C LYS A 174 35.02 23.17 -5.43
N GLY A 175 34.55 22.05 -4.88
CA GLY A 175 35.36 21.00 -4.28
C GLY A 175 36.07 20.08 -5.28
N GLY A 176 35.87 20.26 -6.59
CA GLY A 176 36.50 19.44 -7.63
C GLY A 176 35.87 18.07 -7.83
N PHE A 177 34.66 17.82 -7.32
CA PHE A 177 33.98 16.53 -7.39
C PHE A 177 33.00 16.41 -8.56
N ARG A 178 33.03 17.33 -9.53
CA ARG A 178 32.11 17.37 -10.69
C ARG A 178 32.04 16.07 -11.49
N GLY A 179 33.17 15.38 -11.66
CA GLY A 179 33.25 14.11 -12.40
C GLY A 179 33.09 12.85 -11.55
N ASN A 180 32.84 12.99 -10.24
CA ASN A 180 32.76 11.85 -9.34
C ASN A 180 31.44 11.07 -9.56
N GLN A 181 31.54 9.78 -9.91
CA GLN A 181 30.39 8.96 -10.25
C GLN A 181 29.32 8.89 -9.15
N PHE A 182 29.73 8.64 -7.89
CA PHE A 182 28.80 8.51 -6.77
C PHE A 182 28.05 9.79 -6.47
N VAL A 183 28.74 10.94 -6.56
CA VAL A 183 28.12 12.25 -6.34
C VAL A 183 27.19 12.60 -7.50
N ALA A 184 27.63 12.35 -8.74
CA ALA A 184 26.86 12.64 -9.95
C ALA A 184 25.54 11.84 -10.00
N THR A 185 25.53 10.55 -9.65
CA THR A 185 24.30 9.75 -9.61
C THR A 185 23.30 10.30 -8.59
N THR A 186 23.75 10.68 -7.40
CA THR A 186 22.84 11.26 -6.39
C THR A 186 22.35 12.66 -6.79
N LEU A 187 23.17 13.45 -7.50
CA LEU A 187 22.73 14.72 -8.07
C LEU A 187 21.66 14.54 -9.15
N ILE A 188 21.78 13.54 -10.02
CA ILE A 188 20.76 13.19 -11.02
C ILE A 188 19.43 12.89 -10.31
N ASP A 189 19.44 12.12 -9.23
CA ASP A 189 18.23 11.79 -8.45
C ASP A 189 17.58 13.05 -7.83
N VAL A 190 18.39 13.93 -7.22
CA VAL A 190 17.90 15.20 -6.63
C VAL A 190 17.26 16.09 -7.70
N TYR A 191 17.93 16.26 -8.84
CA TYR A 191 17.41 17.08 -9.93
C TYR A 191 16.16 16.49 -10.58
N SER A 192 16.11 15.16 -10.71
CA SER A 192 14.93 14.46 -11.22
C SER A 192 13.73 14.60 -10.28
N GLY A 193 13.93 14.44 -8.97
CA GLY A 193 12.90 14.67 -7.95
C GLY A 193 12.40 16.12 -7.93
N GLY A 194 13.28 17.08 -8.18
CA GLY A 194 12.93 18.50 -8.36
C GLY A 194 12.32 18.86 -9.72
N ARG A 195 12.02 17.88 -10.58
CA ARG A 195 11.52 18.07 -11.96
C ARG A 195 12.41 18.94 -12.85
N ALA A 196 13.68 19.10 -12.50
CA ALA A 196 14.67 19.87 -13.25
C ALA A 196 15.53 18.96 -14.14
N ILE A 197 14.87 18.23 -15.05
CA ILE A 197 15.52 17.17 -15.84
C ILE A 197 16.66 17.67 -16.74
N GLY A 198 16.60 18.92 -17.20
CA GLY A 198 17.69 19.54 -17.97
C GLY A 198 18.98 19.71 -17.16
N SER A 199 18.87 19.99 -15.85
CA SER A 199 20.02 20.06 -14.94
C SER A 199 20.58 18.67 -14.65
N ALA A 200 19.71 17.68 -14.45
CA ALA A 200 20.11 16.27 -14.34
C ALA A 200 20.89 15.80 -15.57
N TYR A 201 20.40 16.13 -16.78
CA TYR A 201 21.07 15.77 -18.03
C TYR A 201 22.45 16.41 -18.17
N LYS A 202 22.62 17.67 -17.73
CA LYS A 202 23.93 18.34 -17.72
C LYS A 202 24.92 17.63 -16.79
N VAL A 203 24.47 17.17 -15.63
CA VAL A 203 25.29 16.36 -14.71
C VAL A 203 25.68 15.04 -15.37
N PHE A 204 24.70 14.34 -15.95
CA PHE A 204 24.90 13.07 -16.65
C PHE A 204 25.91 13.15 -17.81
N VAL A 205 25.79 14.19 -18.65
CA VAL A 205 26.73 14.40 -19.76
C VAL A 205 28.14 14.74 -19.27
N GLY A 206 28.25 15.45 -18.14
CA GLY A 206 29.52 15.82 -17.51
C GLY A 206 30.28 14.69 -16.82
N MET A 207 29.70 13.49 -16.70
CA MET A 207 30.37 12.31 -16.16
C MET A 207 31.42 11.77 -17.15
N LEU A 208 32.65 11.53 -16.67
CA LEU A 208 33.75 10.96 -17.47
C LEU A 208 33.46 9.52 -17.92
N GLU A 209 32.91 8.73 -17.00
CA GLU A 209 32.46 7.36 -17.25
C GLU A 209 31.06 7.18 -16.66
N ARG A 210 30.14 6.68 -17.48
CA ARG A 210 28.73 6.46 -17.10
C ARG A 210 28.52 4.97 -16.89
N ASN A 211 28.46 4.57 -15.62
CA ASN A 211 28.09 3.20 -15.26
C ASN A 211 26.57 3.00 -15.44
N ILE A 212 26.13 1.74 -15.36
CA ILE A 212 24.71 1.40 -15.52
C ILE A 212 23.80 2.16 -14.55
N VAL A 213 24.25 2.39 -13.31
CA VAL A 213 23.51 3.15 -12.30
C VAL A 213 23.20 4.59 -12.76
N ALA A 214 24.15 5.25 -13.43
CA ALA A 214 23.94 6.59 -13.97
C ALA A 214 22.90 6.60 -15.10
N TRP A 215 22.93 5.61 -16.00
CA TRP A 215 21.93 5.45 -17.06
C TRP A 215 20.54 5.19 -16.45
N THR A 216 20.46 4.29 -15.48
CA THR A 216 19.24 3.97 -14.74
C THR A 216 18.64 5.20 -14.05
N SER A 217 19.47 5.98 -13.35
CA SER A 217 19.04 7.20 -12.65
C SER A 217 18.50 8.25 -13.64
N MET A 218 19.19 8.43 -14.78
CA MET A 218 18.76 9.40 -15.81
C MET A 218 17.44 8.99 -16.47
N ILE A 219 17.29 7.71 -16.83
CA ILE A 219 16.09 7.18 -17.46
C ILE A 219 14.89 7.24 -16.50
N SER A 220 15.08 6.80 -15.25
CA SER A 220 14.07 6.94 -14.19
C SER A 220 13.65 8.40 -14.00
N GLY A 221 14.61 9.34 -14.06
CA GLY A 221 14.33 10.77 -13.97
C GLY A 221 13.45 11.31 -15.11
N TYR A 222 13.68 10.87 -16.36
CA TYR A 222 12.82 11.25 -17.48
C TYR A 222 11.42 10.64 -17.38
N ILE A 223 11.30 9.39 -16.90
CA ILE A 223 10.00 8.75 -16.63
C ILE A 223 9.22 9.54 -15.56
N LEU A 224 9.88 9.90 -14.46
CA LEU A 224 9.28 10.73 -13.39
C LEU A 224 8.81 12.11 -13.89
N CYS A 225 9.46 12.64 -14.91
CA CYS A 225 9.09 13.89 -15.57
C CYS A 225 8.08 13.70 -16.73
N ASN A 226 7.49 12.50 -16.88
CA ASN A 226 6.56 12.10 -17.94
C ASN A 226 7.08 12.22 -19.37
N ASP A 227 8.41 12.15 -19.58
CA ASP A 227 9.02 12.11 -20.92
C ASP A 227 9.62 10.73 -21.22
N VAL A 228 8.71 9.77 -21.40
CA VAL A 228 9.08 8.38 -21.73
C VAL A 228 9.69 8.27 -23.13
N THR A 229 9.41 9.23 -24.02
CA THR A 229 9.98 9.23 -25.39
C THR A 229 11.49 9.45 -25.37
N PHE A 230 11.96 10.39 -24.55
CA PHE A 230 13.39 10.63 -24.40
C PHE A 230 14.05 9.56 -23.53
N ALA A 231 13.36 9.08 -22.49
CA ALA A 231 13.79 7.92 -21.72
C ALA A 231 14.06 6.71 -22.62
N ARG A 232 13.19 6.44 -23.60
CA ARG A 232 13.37 5.38 -24.60
C ARG A 232 14.62 5.58 -25.44
N ARG A 233 14.88 6.80 -25.92
CA ARG A 233 16.10 7.11 -26.69
C ARG A 233 17.35 6.87 -25.87
N LEU A 234 17.36 7.28 -24.60
CA LEU A 234 18.50 7.01 -23.70
C LEU A 234 18.67 5.51 -23.44
N PHE A 235 17.57 4.78 -23.29
CA PHE A 235 17.61 3.33 -23.17
C PHE A 235 18.22 2.67 -24.41
N ASP A 236 17.90 3.14 -25.62
CA ASP A 236 18.49 2.65 -26.87
C ASP A 236 19.97 3.01 -27.03
N LEU A 237 20.44 4.08 -26.38
CA LEU A 237 21.84 4.49 -26.37
C LEU A 237 22.67 3.83 -25.26
N ALA A 238 22.04 3.20 -24.26
CA ALA A 238 22.74 2.59 -23.14
C ALA A 238 23.64 1.44 -23.63
N PRO A 239 24.94 1.44 -23.29
CA PRO A 239 25.87 0.41 -23.76
C PRO A 239 25.59 -0.96 -23.12
N GLU A 240 25.19 -0.96 -21.86
CA GLU A 240 24.79 -2.15 -21.10
C GLU A 240 23.38 -1.96 -20.56
N ARG A 241 22.58 -3.03 -20.55
CA ARG A 241 21.20 -3.04 -20.05
C ARG A 241 20.98 -4.26 -19.18
N ASP A 242 20.94 -4.04 -17.88
CA ASP A 242 20.59 -5.07 -16.90
C ASP A 242 19.07 -5.15 -16.75
N VAL A 243 18.61 -6.21 -16.08
CA VAL A 243 17.17 -6.46 -15.87
C VAL A 243 16.48 -5.24 -15.22
N VAL A 244 17.17 -4.53 -14.32
CA VAL A 244 16.65 -3.33 -13.65
C VAL A 244 16.31 -2.23 -14.65
N LEU A 245 17.21 -1.95 -15.60
CA LEU A 245 17.00 -0.92 -16.61
C LEU A 245 15.84 -1.25 -17.56
N TRP A 246 15.71 -2.52 -17.95
CA TRP A 246 14.56 -2.99 -18.74
C TRP A 246 13.25 -2.82 -17.96
N SER A 247 13.21 -3.28 -16.70
CA SER A 247 12.03 -3.19 -15.85
C SER A 247 11.59 -1.74 -15.62
N ILE A 248 12.52 -0.80 -15.45
CA ILE A 248 12.19 0.63 -15.30
C ILE A 248 11.53 1.18 -16.54
N MET A 249 12.04 0.87 -17.73
CA MET A 249 11.41 1.32 -18.98
C MET A 249 10.03 0.69 -19.19
N VAL A 250 9.86 -0.59 -18.85
CA VAL A 250 8.56 -1.27 -18.90
C VAL A 250 7.56 -0.58 -17.95
N SER A 251 7.95 -0.35 -16.69
CA SER A 251 7.13 0.38 -15.71
C SER A 251 6.77 1.78 -16.20
N GLY A 252 7.70 2.51 -16.81
CA GLY A 252 7.42 3.84 -17.36
C GLY A 252 6.35 3.84 -18.46
N TYR A 253 6.33 2.83 -19.32
CA TYR A 253 5.23 2.68 -20.30
C TYR A 253 3.91 2.28 -19.66
N ILE A 254 3.94 1.43 -18.62
CA ILE A 254 2.76 1.03 -17.84
C ILE A 254 2.11 2.25 -17.17
N GLU A 255 2.89 3.12 -16.55
CA GLU A 255 2.41 4.31 -15.83
C GLU A 255 1.69 5.32 -16.74
N ILE A 256 2.09 5.40 -18.01
CA ILE A 256 1.40 6.23 -19.02
C ILE A 256 0.21 5.50 -19.67
N GLY A 257 0.05 4.18 -19.43
CA GLY A 257 -1.02 3.36 -20.00
C GLY A 257 -0.71 2.83 -21.42
N HIS A 258 0.51 2.96 -21.91
CA HIS A 258 0.93 2.43 -23.22
C HIS A 258 1.29 0.93 -23.13
N MET A 259 0.29 0.09 -22.86
CA MET A 259 0.49 -1.33 -22.59
C MET A 259 1.07 -2.12 -23.77
N GLU A 260 0.75 -1.78 -25.01
CA GLU A 260 1.36 -2.43 -26.18
C GLU A 260 2.87 -2.21 -26.27
N ALA A 261 3.33 -1.00 -25.97
CA ALA A 261 4.75 -0.65 -25.98
C ALA A 261 5.48 -1.33 -24.81
N ALA A 262 4.86 -1.36 -23.63
CA ALA A 262 5.35 -2.10 -22.48
C ALA A 262 5.52 -3.59 -22.79
N ARG A 263 4.50 -4.21 -23.41
CA ARG A 263 4.53 -5.63 -23.81
C ARG A 263 5.62 -5.93 -24.83
N LYS A 264 5.73 -5.12 -25.89
CA LYS A 264 6.82 -5.27 -26.89
C LYS A 264 8.20 -5.17 -26.24
N LEU A 265 8.36 -4.28 -25.26
CA LEU A 265 9.63 -4.12 -24.56
C LEU A 265 9.94 -5.30 -23.65
N PHE A 266 8.94 -5.77 -22.92
CA PHE A 266 9.01 -6.97 -22.10
C PHE A 266 9.38 -8.21 -22.93
N ASP A 267 8.75 -8.39 -24.08
CA ASP A 267 9.04 -9.49 -25.02
C ASP A 267 10.44 -9.36 -25.65
N ALA A 268 11.06 -8.19 -25.65
CA ALA A 268 12.44 -8.00 -26.10
C ALA A 268 13.50 -8.22 -24.99
N MET A 269 13.09 -8.42 -23.72
CA MET A 269 14.02 -8.67 -22.62
C MET A 269 14.82 -9.98 -22.83
N PRO A 270 16.17 -9.95 -22.75
CA PRO A 270 16.99 -11.15 -22.93
C PRO A 270 16.75 -12.22 -21.87
N TYR A 271 16.48 -11.78 -20.64
CA TYR A 271 16.17 -12.63 -19.50
C TYR A 271 15.03 -11.99 -18.70
N ARG A 272 14.00 -12.78 -18.39
CA ARG A 272 12.83 -12.35 -17.62
C ARG A 272 12.79 -13.12 -16.33
N ASP A 273 13.05 -12.43 -15.22
CA ASP A 273 12.85 -12.98 -13.89
C ASP A 273 11.39 -12.85 -13.47
N VAL A 274 11.00 -13.53 -12.39
CA VAL A 274 9.64 -13.49 -11.83
C VAL A 274 9.21 -12.05 -11.51
N MET A 275 10.15 -11.16 -11.15
CA MET A 275 9.86 -9.75 -10.90
C MET A 275 9.36 -9.04 -12.16
N SER A 276 10.06 -9.18 -13.29
CA SER A 276 9.66 -8.57 -14.56
C SER A 276 8.27 -9.04 -15.02
N TRP A 277 7.94 -10.33 -14.85
CA TRP A 277 6.59 -10.86 -15.11
C TRP A 277 5.54 -10.22 -14.20
N ASN A 278 5.83 -10.13 -12.89
CA ASN A 278 4.92 -9.52 -11.92
C ASN A 278 4.70 -8.01 -12.18
N THR A 279 5.71 -7.30 -12.67
CA THR A 279 5.58 -5.89 -13.11
C THR A 279 4.61 -5.75 -14.28
N MET A 280 4.67 -6.65 -15.27
CA MET A 280 3.72 -6.64 -16.37
C MET A 280 2.31 -7.04 -15.94
N LEU A 281 2.16 -8.03 -15.05
CA LEU A 281 0.87 -8.42 -14.47
C LEU A 281 0.20 -7.26 -13.74
N SER A 282 0.93 -6.57 -12.85
CA SER A 282 0.37 -5.42 -12.15
C SER A 282 0.04 -4.27 -13.10
N GLY A 283 0.80 -4.12 -14.18
CA GLY A 283 0.51 -3.14 -15.23
C GLY A 283 -0.81 -3.39 -15.96
N TYR A 284 -1.08 -4.64 -16.36
CA TYR A 284 -2.37 -5.00 -16.97
C TYR A 284 -3.53 -4.86 -15.98
N ALA A 285 -3.33 -5.32 -14.74
CA ALA A 285 -4.32 -5.18 -13.66
C ALA A 285 -4.71 -3.73 -13.39
N ASN A 286 -3.73 -2.82 -13.29
CA ASN A 286 -3.95 -1.40 -13.01
C ASN A 286 -4.60 -0.64 -14.19
N ASN A 287 -4.35 -1.07 -15.43
CA ASN A 287 -4.96 -0.49 -16.62
C ASN A 287 -6.33 -1.11 -16.97
N GLY A 288 -6.80 -2.08 -16.17
CA GLY A 288 -8.11 -2.70 -16.29
C GLY A 288 -8.24 -3.77 -17.38
N ASP A 289 -7.15 -4.16 -18.02
CA ASP A 289 -7.12 -5.23 -19.02
C ASP A 289 -6.91 -6.58 -18.33
N VAL A 290 -8.00 -7.12 -17.80
CA VAL A 290 -7.98 -8.36 -17.02
C VAL A 290 -7.71 -9.58 -17.90
N GLU A 291 -8.17 -9.59 -19.16
CA GLU A 291 -7.96 -10.70 -20.09
C GLU A 291 -6.47 -10.86 -20.44
N ALA A 292 -5.78 -9.75 -20.73
CA ALA A 292 -4.34 -9.79 -20.96
C ALA A 292 -3.56 -10.18 -19.69
N CYS A 293 -4.03 -9.77 -18.51
CA CYS A 293 -3.46 -10.18 -17.23
C CYS A 293 -3.56 -11.70 -17.03
N GLU A 294 -4.73 -12.30 -17.31
CA GLU A 294 -4.94 -13.75 -17.28
C GLU A 294 -4.01 -14.48 -18.26
N HIS A 295 -3.96 -14.03 -19.51
CA HIS A 295 -3.11 -14.64 -20.53
C HIS A 295 -1.62 -14.60 -20.14
N LEU A 296 -1.14 -13.46 -19.65
CA LEU A 296 0.24 -13.29 -19.20
C LEU A 296 0.55 -14.21 -18.01
N PHE A 297 -0.39 -14.39 -17.08
CA PHE A 297 -0.23 -15.29 -15.94
C PHE A 297 -0.07 -16.76 -16.39
N GLU A 298 -0.81 -17.16 -17.42
CA GLU A 298 -0.69 -18.50 -17.99
C GLU A 298 0.65 -18.73 -18.71
N GLU A 299 1.25 -17.68 -19.29
CA GLU A 299 2.59 -17.73 -19.90
C GLU A 299 3.74 -17.85 -18.89
N MET A 300 3.51 -17.54 -17.61
CA MET A 300 4.57 -17.51 -16.60
C MET A 300 5.18 -18.91 -16.35
N PRO A 301 6.51 -19.07 -16.51
CA PRO A 301 7.18 -20.35 -16.25
C PRO A 301 7.18 -20.76 -14.78
N GLU A 302 7.37 -19.77 -13.89
CA GLU A 302 7.37 -19.94 -12.44
C GLU A 302 6.44 -18.90 -11.82
N ARG A 303 5.60 -19.35 -10.89
CA ARG A 303 4.61 -18.51 -10.20
C ARG A 303 4.89 -18.54 -8.72
N ASN A 304 4.96 -17.37 -8.10
CA ASN A 304 5.09 -17.25 -6.66
C ASN A 304 3.85 -16.57 -6.06
N VAL A 305 3.86 -16.35 -4.74
CA VAL A 305 2.74 -15.70 -4.04
C VAL A 305 2.44 -14.31 -4.60
N PHE A 306 3.45 -13.59 -5.11
CA PHE A 306 3.26 -12.27 -5.72
C PHE A 306 2.57 -12.36 -7.08
N SER A 307 2.86 -13.38 -7.88
CA SER A 307 2.17 -13.61 -9.16
C SER A 307 0.68 -13.89 -8.93
N TRP A 308 0.36 -14.79 -7.99
CA TRP A 308 -1.02 -15.09 -7.61
C TRP A 308 -1.75 -13.88 -7.02
N ASN A 309 -1.09 -13.14 -6.13
CA ASN A 309 -1.66 -11.92 -5.55
C ASN A 309 -1.83 -10.80 -6.58
N GLY A 310 -0.96 -10.71 -7.59
CA GLY A 310 -1.12 -9.77 -8.70
C GLY A 310 -2.38 -10.05 -9.50
N LEU A 311 -2.64 -11.33 -9.83
CA LEU A 311 -3.85 -11.74 -10.55
C LEU A 311 -5.12 -11.57 -9.68
N ILE A 312 -5.10 -12.06 -8.43
CA ILE A 312 -6.21 -11.94 -7.48
C ILE A 312 -6.53 -10.47 -7.18
N GLY A 313 -5.51 -9.65 -6.93
CA GLY A 313 -5.66 -8.22 -6.73
C GLY A 313 -6.20 -7.52 -7.97
N GLY A 314 -5.73 -7.90 -9.16
CA GLY A 314 -6.23 -7.38 -10.44
C GLY A 314 -7.72 -7.63 -10.65
N TYR A 315 -8.21 -8.83 -10.34
CA TYR A 315 -9.65 -9.10 -10.34
C TYR A 315 -10.42 -8.24 -9.33
N ALA A 316 -9.91 -8.12 -8.10
CA ALA A 316 -10.56 -7.37 -7.04
C ALA A 316 -10.67 -5.87 -7.36
N HIS A 317 -9.60 -5.26 -7.89
CA HIS A 317 -9.58 -3.84 -8.29
C HIS A 317 -10.53 -3.54 -9.44
N ASN A 318 -10.72 -4.50 -10.35
CA ASN A 318 -11.64 -4.37 -11.50
C ASN A 318 -13.08 -4.85 -11.20
N GLY A 319 -13.41 -5.11 -9.93
CA GLY A 319 -14.78 -5.48 -9.53
C GLY A 319 -15.19 -6.92 -9.84
N ARG A 320 -14.27 -7.76 -10.34
CA ARG A 320 -14.50 -9.15 -10.72
C ARG A 320 -14.35 -10.10 -9.52
N PHE A 321 -15.22 -9.95 -8.51
CA PHE A 321 -15.10 -10.69 -7.25
C PHE A 321 -15.33 -12.21 -7.39
N PHE A 322 -16.14 -12.64 -8.37
CA PHE A 322 -16.33 -14.07 -8.63
C PHE A 322 -15.03 -14.74 -9.09
N ASP A 323 -14.26 -14.03 -9.93
CA ASP A 323 -12.98 -14.50 -10.45
C ASP A 323 -11.89 -14.51 -9.37
N VAL A 324 -11.96 -13.60 -8.38
CA VAL A 324 -11.13 -13.66 -7.17
C VAL A 324 -11.28 -15.01 -6.47
N LEU A 325 -12.53 -15.43 -6.21
CA LEU A 325 -12.81 -16.69 -5.51
C LEU A 325 -12.39 -17.90 -6.35
N SER A 326 -12.66 -17.87 -7.66
CA SER A 326 -12.27 -18.93 -8.60
C SER A 326 -10.74 -19.06 -8.70
N CYS A 327 -10.03 -17.94 -8.77
CA CYS A 327 -8.57 -17.90 -8.80
C CYS A 327 -7.95 -18.40 -7.49
N PHE A 328 -8.55 -18.05 -6.34
CA PHE A 328 -8.12 -18.57 -5.05
C PHE A 328 -8.27 -20.09 -4.95
N LYS A 329 -9.41 -20.65 -5.41
CA LYS A 329 -9.57 -22.10 -5.50
C LYS A 329 -8.50 -22.74 -6.40
N ARG A 330 -8.20 -22.11 -7.54
CA ARG A 330 -7.15 -22.58 -8.46
C ARG A 330 -5.76 -22.58 -7.81
N MET A 331 -5.44 -21.53 -7.05
CA MET A 331 -4.20 -21.44 -6.26
C MET A 331 -4.09 -22.58 -5.23
N LEU A 332 -5.18 -22.90 -4.54
CA LEU A 332 -5.22 -23.98 -3.55
C LEU A 332 -5.10 -25.38 -4.20
N LEU A 333 -5.69 -25.57 -5.39
CA LEU A 333 -5.63 -26.82 -6.13
C LEU A 333 -4.23 -27.08 -6.72
N ASP A 334 -3.55 -26.03 -7.17
CA ASP A 334 -2.15 -26.13 -7.63
C ASP A 334 -1.21 -26.54 -6.49
N GLY A 335 -1.48 -26.05 -5.28
CA GLY A 335 -0.84 -26.52 -4.03
C GLY A 335 0.65 -26.19 -3.88
N GLN A 336 1.29 -25.59 -4.89
CA GLN A 336 2.71 -25.22 -4.84
C GLN A 336 2.96 -23.96 -4.00
N VAL A 337 1.97 -23.06 -3.94
CA VAL A 337 2.09 -21.76 -3.29
C VAL A 337 1.01 -21.62 -2.21
N VAL A 338 1.44 -21.38 -0.98
CA VAL A 338 0.51 -21.16 0.15
C VAL A 338 0.06 -19.69 0.16
N PRO A 339 -1.26 -19.42 0.29
CA PRO A 339 -1.79 -18.07 0.45
C PRO A 339 -1.17 -17.33 1.64
N ASN A 340 -0.91 -16.04 1.49
CA ASN A 340 -0.49 -15.18 2.59
C ASN A 340 -1.65 -14.30 3.09
N ASP A 341 -1.39 -13.47 4.08
CA ASP A 341 -2.36 -12.52 4.64
C ASP A 341 -2.96 -11.59 3.59
N ALA A 342 -2.16 -11.06 2.66
CA ALA A 342 -2.66 -10.24 1.55
C ALA A 342 -3.64 -11.01 0.63
N THR A 343 -3.36 -12.28 0.33
CA THR A 343 -4.29 -13.14 -0.41
C THR A 343 -5.60 -13.29 0.35
N LEU A 344 -5.54 -13.66 1.63
CA LEU A 344 -6.71 -13.92 2.47
C LEU A 344 -7.59 -12.68 2.66
N VAL A 345 -6.98 -11.51 2.89
CA VAL A 345 -7.70 -10.23 3.01
C VAL A 345 -8.48 -9.93 1.73
N THR A 346 -7.86 -10.13 0.56
CA THR A 346 -8.52 -9.88 -0.73
C THR A 346 -9.67 -10.85 -0.99
N VAL A 347 -9.48 -12.13 -0.66
CA VAL A 347 -10.51 -13.17 -0.79
C VAL A 347 -11.68 -12.91 0.17
N LEU A 348 -11.40 -12.57 1.43
CA LEU A 348 -12.44 -12.22 2.41
C LEU A 348 -13.21 -10.97 1.99
N SER A 349 -12.54 -9.97 1.42
CA SER A 349 -13.21 -8.80 0.84
C SER A 349 -14.13 -9.19 -0.33
N ALA A 350 -13.71 -10.12 -1.19
CA ALA A 350 -14.55 -10.65 -2.26
C ALA A 350 -15.77 -11.40 -1.68
N CYS A 351 -15.59 -12.23 -0.65
CA CYS A 351 -16.71 -12.89 0.05
C CYS A 351 -17.68 -11.85 0.62
N ALA A 352 -17.17 -10.78 1.25
CA ALA A 352 -17.98 -9.71 1.83
C ALA A 352 -18.84 -8.99 0.78
N ARG A 353 -18.28 -8.77 -0.43
CA ARG A 353 -18.98 -8.09 -1.53
C ARG A 353 -20.00 -8.97 -2.25
N LEU A 354 -19.75 -10.28 -2.29
CA LEU A 354 -20.66 -11.26 -2.90
C LEU A 354 -21.69 -11.83 -1.92
N GLY A 355 -21.54 -11.59 -0.62
CA GLY A 355 -22.34 -12.24 0.41
C GLY A 355 -22.04 -13.75 0.54
N ALA A 356 -20.84 -14.20 0.15
CA ALA A 356 -20.44 -15.61 0.17
C ALA A 356 -20.02 -16.04 1.59
N LEU A 357 -21.02 -16.21 2.46
CA LEU A 357 -20.83 -16.46 3.88
C LEU A 357 -20.18 -17.83 4.17
N ASP A 358 -20.56 -18.88 3.45
CA ASP A 358 -20.07 -20.23 3.76
C ASP A 358 -18.61 -20.37 3.35
N LEU A 359 -18.25 -19.89 2.15
CA LEU A 359 -16.86 -19.74 1.76
C LEU A 359 -16.08 -18.84 2.73
N GLY A 360 -16.67 -17.73 3.18
CA GLY A 360 -16.04 -16.83 4.17
C GLY A 360 -15.72 -17.54 5.50
N LYS A 361 -16.64 -18.36 6.01
CA LYS A 361 -16.41 -19.21 7.20
C LYS A 361 -15.33 -20.25 6.96
N TRP A 362 -15.32 -20.87 5.78
CA TRP A 362 -14.27 -21.82 5.41
C TRP A 362 -12.90 -21.14 5.38
N VAL A 363 -12.80 -19.95 4.76
CA VAL A 363 -11.56 -19.16 4.72
C VAL A 363 -11.12 -18.74 6.12
N HIS A 364 -12.04 -18.42 7.03
CA HIS A 364 -11.71 -18.13 8.43
C HIS A 364 -11.04 -19.33 9.11
N VAL A 365 -11.64 -20.53 9.01
CA VAL A 365 -11.06 -21.75 9.57
C VAL A 365 -9.71 -22.05 8.92
N TYR A 366 -9.62 -21.95 7.59
CA TYR A 366 -8.39 -22.15 6.84
C TYR A 366 -7.29 -21.17 7.28
N ALA A 367 -7.58 -19.87 7.39
CA ALA A 367 -6.63 -18.86 7.86
C ALA A 367 -6.07 -19.21 9.25
N ALA A 368 -6.91 -19.75 10.15
CA ALA A 368 -6.46 -20.21 11.45
C ALA A 368 -5.52 -21.43 11.36
N THR A 369 -5.76 -22.38 10.45
CA THR A 369 -4.91 -23.57 10.28
C THR A 369 -3.54 -23.24 9.71
N ILE A 370 -3.44 -22.25 8.81
CA ILE A 370 -2.15 -21.79 8.25
C ILE A 370 -1.46 -20.69 9.09
N GLY A 371 -1.93 -20.45 10.33
CA GLY A 371 -1.23 -19.62 11.32
C GLY A 371 -1.62 -18.14 11.35
N PHE A 372 -2.65 -17.71 10.63
CA PHE A 372 -3.11 -16.31 10.59
C PHE A 372 -4.16 -15.96 11.67
N LYS A 373 -4.42 -16.85 12.64
CA LYS A 373 -5.40 -16.62 13.73
C LYS A 373 -5.16 -15.30 14.50
N ARG A 374 -3.90 -14.90 14.68
CA ARG A 374 -3.51 -13.68 15.43
C ARG A 374 -3.14 -12.50 14.50
N ASN A 375 -3.32 -12.62 13.19
CA ASN A 375 -2.97 -11.58 12.24
C ASN A 375 -4.05 -10.48 12.23
N ILE A 376 -3.66 -9.24 12.50
CA ILE A 376 -4.57 -8.10 12.61
C ILE A 376 -5.27 -7.77 11.29
N TYR A 377 -4.58 -7.90 10.16
CA TYR A 377 -5.13 -7.62 8.84
C TYR A 377 -6.20 -8.63 8.45
N VAL A 378 -5.94 -9.92 8.69
CA VAL A 378 -6.92 -10.99 8.46
C VAL A 378 -8.10 -10.85 9.42
N GLY A 379 -7.86 -10.52 10.70
CA GLY A 379 -8.92 -10.26 11.67
C GLY A 379 -9.84 -9.10 11.25
N ASN A 380 -9.27 -7.98 10.79
CA ASN A 380 -10.03 -6.84 10.27
C ASN A 380 -10.87 -7.21 9.04
N ALA A 381 -10.32 -8.00 8.12
CA ALA A 381 -11.04 -8.48 6.94
C ALA A 381 -12.17 -9.46 7.30
N LEU A 382 -11.98 -10.32 8.30
CA LEU A 382 -13.01 -11.22 8.82
C LEU A 382 -14.17 -10.46 9.45
N ILE A 383 -13.89 -9.41 10.23
CA ILE A 383 -14.92 -8.53 10.80
C ILE A 383 -15.77 -7.91 9.68
N ASP A 384 -15.12 -7.32 8.65
CA ASP A 384 -15.83 -6.73 7.50
C ASP A 384 -16.66 -7.76 6.73
N MET A 385 -16.11 -8.96 6.52
CA MET A 385 -16.81 -10.06 5.84
C MET A 385 -18.04 -10.51 6.61
N TYR A 386 -17.91 -10.82 7.89
CA TYR A 386 -19.06 -11.25 8.70
C TYR A 386 -20.11 -10.15 8.84
N ALA A 387 -19.70 -8.90 9.03
CA ALA A 387 -20.62 -7.77 9.09
C ALA A 387 -21.39 -7.63 7.76
N LYS A 388 -20.73 -7.62 6.61
CA LYS A 388 -21.42 -7.46 5.32
C LYS A 388 -22.27 -8.67 4.92
N CYS A 389 -21.89 -9.88 5.35
CA CYS A 389 -22.71 -11.08 5.16
C CYS A 389 -23.90 -11.18 6.13
N GLY A 390 -24.10 -10.22 7.02
CA GLY A 390 -25.26 -10.16 7.90
C GLY A 390 -25.17 -10.96 9.19
N VAL A 391 -23.97 -11.41 9.58
CA VAL A 391 -23.75 -12.20 10.81
C VAL A 391 -22.87 -11.42 11.78
N ILE A 392 -23.43 -10.35 12.33
CA ILE A 392 -22.70 -9.38 13.15
C ILE A 392 -22.15 -9.99 14.45
N GLU A 393 -22.80 -11.03 14.98
CA GLU A 393 -22.36 -11.76 16.17
C GLU A 393 -21.00 -12.42 15.95
N ASN A 394 -20.78 -13.02 14.77
CA ASN A 394 -19.49 -13.60 14.41
C ASN A 394 -18.40 -12.53 14.24
N ALA A 395 -18.76 -11.35 13.71
CA ALA A 395 -17.82 -10.24 13.63
C ALA A 395 -17.40 -9.77 15.04
N MET A 396 -18.34 -9.74 15.99
CA MET A 396 -18.08 -9.44 17.40
C MET A 396 -17.22 -10.50 18.08
N GLU A 397 -17.42 -11.78 17.77
CA GLU A 397 -16.59 -12.88 18.28
C GLU A 397 -15.14 -12.74 17.79
N VAL A 398 -14.94 -12.50 16.49
CA VAL A 398 -13.61 -12.27 15.91
C VAL A 398 -12.96 -11.09 16.61
N PHE A 399 -13.65 -9.95 16.70
CA PHE A 399 -13.14 -8.77 17.41
C PHE A 399 -12.77 -9.09 18.87
N GLY A 400 -13.63 -9.80 19.59
CA GLY A 400 -13.39 -10.24 20.97
C GLY A 400 -12.10 -11.07 21.10
N SER A 401 -11.86 -11.97 20.14
CA SER A 401 -10.72 -12.89 20.13
C SER A 401 -9.36 -12.26 19.76
N MET A 402 -9.35 -11.06 19.16
CA MET A 402 -8.11 -10.39 18.73
C MET A 402 -7.28 -9.89 19.92
N ASP A 403 -6.00 -10.27 19.99
CA ASP A 403 -5.07 -9.82 21.04
C ASP A 403 -4.78 -8.31 20.98
N SER A 404 -4.60 -7.80 19.77
CA SER A 404 -4.34 -6.39 19.49
C SER A 404 -5.39 -5.85 18.53
N LYS A 405 -5.93 -4.67 18.86
CA LYS A 405 -6.94 -3.97 18.07
C LYS A 405 -6.39 -2.62 17.64
N ASP A 406 -6.39 -2.37 16.34
CA ASP A 406 -6.05 -1.07 15.76
C ASP A 406 -7.32 -0.25 15.50
N LEU A 407 -7.12 0.96 14.99
CA LEU A 407 -8.22 1.87 14.68
C LEU A 407 -9.19 1.25 13.66
N ILE A 408 -8.67 0.47 12.70
CA ILE A 408 -9.47 -0.24 11.70
C ILE A 408 -10.35 -1.29 12.37
N SER A 409 -9.82 -2.09 13.31
CA SER A 409 -10.61 -3.09 14.05
C SER A 409 -11.83 -2.47 14.75
N TRP A 410 -11.64 -1.32 15.41
CA TRP A 410 -12.73 -0.62 16.10
C TRP A 410 -13.74 -0.04 15.10
N ASN A 411 -13.25 0.63 14.06
CA ASN A 411 -14.09 1.24 13.05
C ASN A 411 -14.96 0.20 12.31
N SER A 412 -14.39 -0.93 11.91
CA SER A 412 -15.12 -1.99 11.20
C SER A 412 -16.29 -2.53 12.03
N VAL A 413 -16.11 -2.73 13.33
CA VAL A 413 -17.18 -3.24 14.21
C VAL A 413 -18.22 -2.17 14.51
N ILE A 414 -17.81 -0.94 14.82
CA ILE A 414 -18.73 0.17 15.11
C ILE A 414 -19.62 0.44 13.89
N CYS A 415 -19.03 0.53 12.69
CA CYS A 415 -19.77 0.69 11.44
C CYS A 415 -20.65 -0.52 11.15
N GLY A 416 -20.14 -1.74 11.33
CA GLY A 416 -20.93 -2.96 11.15
C GLY A 416 -22.19 -2.97 12.03
N LEU A 417 -22.05 -2.75 13.34
CA LEU A 417 -23.18 -2.67 14.26
C LEU A 417 -24.17 -1.57 13.89
N ALA A 418 -23.67 -0.39 13.51
CA ALA A 418 -24.52 0.71 13.05
C ALA A 418 -25.39 0.30 11.86
N THR A 419 -24.78 -0.34 10.83
CA THR A 419 -25.51 -0.78 9.63
C THR A 419 -26.55 -1.86 9.89
N HIS A 420 -26.36 -2.68 10.92
CA HIS A 420 -27.32 -3.71 11.35
C HIS A 420 -28.38 -3.20 12.32
N GLY A 421 -28.41 -1.89 12.60
CA GLY A 421 -29.37 -1.28 13.52
C GLY A 421 -29.06 -1.51 15.01
N CYS A 422 -27.92 -2.13 15.33
CA CYS A 422 -27.42 -2.31 16.69
C CYS A 422 -26.72 -1.03 17.20
N GLY A 423 -27.35 0.14 17.02
CA GLY A 423 -26.74 1.44 17.29
C GLY A 423 -26.30 1.63 18.75
N ALA A 424 -27.03 1.04 19.71
CA ALA A 424 -26.67 1.15 21.12
C ALA A 424 -25.35 0.44 21.43
N ASP A 425 -25.13 -0.75 20.84
CA ASP A 425 -23.89 -1.50 20.99
C ASP A 425 -22.71 -0.80 20.31
N ALA A 426 -22.96 -0.17 19.15
CA ALA A 426 -21.98 0.65 18.46
C ALA A 426 -21.52 1.85 19.32
N LEU A 427 -22.45 2.58 19.94
CA LEU A 427 -22.13 3.68 20.86
C LEU A 427 -21.39 3.19 22.11
N ASN A 428 -21.80 2.04 22.67
CA ASN A 428 -21.09 1.42 23.79
C ASN A 428 -19.64 1.05 23.42
N LEU A 429 -19.41 0.51 22.22
CA LEU A 429 -18.06 0.24 21.72
C LEU A 429 -17.26 1.51 21.46
N PHE A 430 -17.87 2.57 20.96
CA PHE A 430 -17.23 3.87 20.83
C PHE A 430 -16.74 4.41 22.18
N HIS A 431 -17.55 4.31 23.23
CA HIS A 431 -17.10 4.67 24.58
C HIS A 431 -15.95 3.78 25.08
N ARG A 432 -16.00 2.47 24.82
CA ARG A 432 -14.88 1.55 25.15
C ARG A 432 -13.60 1.89 24.38
N MET A 433 -13.72 2.28 23.11
CA MET A 433 -12.60 2.73 22.29
C MET A 433 -11.94 3.97 22.91
N LYS A 434 -12.73 4.98 23.31
CA LYS A 434 -12.22 6.16 24.03
C LYS A 434 -11.51 5.80 25.32
N ASN A 435 -12.11 4.91 26.13
CA ASN A 435 -11.53 4.46 27.39
C ASN A 435 -10.22 3.66 27.21
N SER A 436 -10.02 3.05 26.03
CA SER A 436 -8.77 2.37 25.67
C SER A 436 -7.65 3.31 25.21
N GLY A 437 -7.89 4.64 25.22
CA GLY A 437 -6.92 5.66 24.80
C GLY A 437 -6.73 5.74 23.28
N LYS A 438 -7.59 5.08 22.49
CA LYS A 438 -7.58 5.20 21.03
C LYS A 438 -8.34 6.47 20.62
N LYS A 439 -7.69 7.30 19.81
CA LYS A 439 -8.31 8.51 19.26
C LYS A 439 -9.24 8.14 18.10
N PRO A 440 -10.52 8.54 18.14
CA PRO A 440 -11.43 8.46 17.00
C PRO A 440 -10.89 9.19 15.78
N ASP A 441 -11.25 8.71 14.60
CA ASP A 441 -11.06 9.39 13.31
C ASP A 441 -12.41 9.67 12.62
N GLY A 442 -12.38 10.24 11.42
CA GLY A 442 -13.61 10.52 10.66
C GLY A 442 -14.44 9.25 10.42
N ILE A 443 -13.79 8.12 10.13
CA ILE A 443 -14.50 6.85 9.90
C ILE A 443 -15.22 6.40 11.18
N THR A 444 -14.61 6.56 12.36
CA THR A 444 -15.28 6.30 13.64
C THR A 444 -16.57 7.11 13.77
N PHE A 445 -16.51 8.41 13.43
CA PHE A 445 -17.66 9.31 13.53
C PHE A 445 -18.75 9.00 12.49
N ILE A 446 -18.42 8.48 11.31
CA ILE A 446 -19.43 7.95 10.39
C ILE A 446 -20.25 6.86 11.07
N GLY A 447 -19.60 5.86 11.68
CA GLY A 447 -20.29 4.78 12.39
C GLY A 447 -21.14 5.27 13.58
N VAL A 448 -20.64 6.23 14.35
CA VAL A 448 -21.39 6.86 15.47
C VAL A 448 -22.60 7.63 14.96
N LEU A 449 -22.46 8.46 13.92
CA LEU A 449 -23.57 9.24 13.35
C LEU A 449 -24.61 8.34 12.68
N CYS A 450 -24.19 7.28 11.98
CA CYS A 450 -25.10 6.24 11.49
C CYS A 450 -25.87 5.59 12.65
N SER A 451 -25.20 5.28 13.77
CA SER A 451 -25.86 4.72 14.96
C SER A 451 -26.94 5.67 15.51
N CYS A 452 -26.64 6.97 15.61
CA CYS A 452 -27.64 7.99 15.98
C CYS A 452 -28.80 8.06 14.96
N THR A 453 -28.51 7.90 13.67
CA THR A 453 -29.51 7.89 12.59
C THR A 453 -30.49 6.73 12.72
N HIS A 454 -29.99 5.52 12.97
CA HIS A 454 -30.82 4.33 13.14
C HIS A 454 -31.62 4.35 14.46
N LEU A 455 -31.10 4.98 15.51
CA LEU A 455 -31.80 5.15 16.80
C LEU A 455 -32.71 6.38 16.87
N GLY A 456 -32.63 7.29 15.90
CA GLY A 456 -33.36 8.57 15.92
C GLY A 456 -32.86 9.58 16.96
N LEU A 457 -31.60 9.47 17.41
CA LEU A 457 -31.00 10.32 18.44
C LEU A 457 -30.49 11.65 17.83
N VAL A 458 -31.40 12.54 17.45
CA VAL A 458 -31.08 13.78 16.73
C VAL A 458 -30.12 14.67 17.51
N GLU A 459 -30.40 14.95 18.78
CA GLU A 459 -29.59 15.86 19.61
C GLU A 459 -28.20 15.28 19.92
N GLU A 460 -28.11 13.96 20.15
CA GLU A 460 -26.82 13.30 20.31
C GLU A 460 -26.01 13.30 19.01
N GLY A 461 -26.65 13.08 17.86
CA GLY A 461 -25.99 13.16 16.56
C GLY A 461 -25.38 14.55 16.29
N ILE A 462 -26.12 15.62 16.61
CA ILE A 462 -25.60 17.00 16.55
C ILE A 462 -24.42 17.18 17.50
N SER A 463 -24.53 16.69 18.74
CA SER A 463 -23.46 16.77 19.74
C SER A 463 -22.19 16.06 19.27
N TYR A 464 -22.30 14.83 18.74
CA TYR A 464 -21.17 14.08 18.21
C TYR A 464 -20.55 14.76 16.99
N PHE A 465 -21.36 15.28 16.06
CA PHE A 465 -20.88 16.04 14.90
C PHE A 465 -20.07 17.27 15.32
N ASN A 466 -20.54 18.02 16.34
CA ASN A 466 -19.80 19.16 16.87
C ASN A 466 -18.52 18.74 17.61
N SER A 467 -18.57 17.65 18.40
CA SER A 467 -17.39 17.12 19.10
C SER A 467 -16.29 16.69 18.13
N MET A 468 -16.65 16.13 16.97
CA MET A 468 -15.70 15.74 15.93
C MET A 468 -14.85 16.94 15.47
N VAL A 469 -15.48 18.10 15.29
CA VAL A 469 -14.82 19.34 14.87
C VAL A 469 -14.04 19.98 16.02
N HIS A 470 -14.67 20.15 17.18
CA HIS A 470 -14.10 20.95 18.27
C HIS A 470 -13.12 20.17 19.15
N ASP A 471 -13.45 18.93 19.50
CA ASP A 471 -12.65 18.14 20.45
C ASP A 471 -11.56 17.34 19.75
N TYR A 472 -11.83 16.87 18.52
CA TYR A 472 -10.90 16.01 17.76
C TYR A 472 -10.24 16.73 16.58
N SER A 473 -10.65 17.95 16.24
CA SER A 473 -10.11 18.70 15.10
C SER A 473 -10.20 17.92 13.78
N ILE A 474 -11.28 17.15 13.61
CA ILE A 474 -11.54 16.38 12.39
C ILE A 474 -12.43 17.24 11.48
N ASP A 475 -11.96 17.46 10.25
CA ASP A 475 -12.71 18.19 9.24
C ASP A 475 -13.83 17.31 8.64
N PRO A 476 -15.12 17.71 8.72
CA PRO A 476 -16.21 16.92 8.21
C PRO A 476 -16.13 16.71 6.69
N GLN A 477 -16.05 15.45 6.27
CA GLN A 477 -16.16 15.04 4.87
C GLN A 477 -17.61 14.80 4.43
N ILE A 478 -17.83 14.60 3.13
CA ILE A 478 -19.17 14.48 2.52
C ILE A 478 -20.04 13.40 3.18
N GLU A 479 -19.43 12.31 3.63
CA GLU A 479 -20.09 11.18 4.29
C GLU A 479 -20.68 11.59 5.65
N HIS A 480 -19.99 12.44 6.41
CA HIS A 480 -20.48 12.93 7.71
C HIS A 480 -21.70 13.84 7.54
N TYR A 481 -21.67 14.71 6.53
CA TYR A 481 -22.83 15.52 6.16
C TYR A 481 -23.98 14.64 5.67
N GLY A 482 -23.68 13.58 4.91
CA GLY A 482 -24.64 12.54 4.53
C GLY A 482 -25.36 11.91 5.72
N CYS A 483 -24.62 11.49 6.74
CA CYS A 483 -25.21 10.92 7.95
C CYS A 483 -26.11 11.93 8.68
N MET A 484 -25.72 13.20 8.77
CA MET A 484 -26.55 14.23 9.42
C MET A 484 -27.84 14.53 8.64
N VAL A 485 -27.76 14.56 7.30
CA VAL A 485 -28.94 14.74 6.46
C VAL A 485 -29.87 13.54 6.55
N ASP A 486 -29.34 12.31 6.57
CA ASP A 486 -30.14 11.09 6.78
C ASP A 486 -30.80 11.10 8.17
N LEU A 487 -30.06 11.51 9.23
CA LEU A 487 -30.59 11.68 10.59
C LEU A 487 -31.78 12.65 10.63
N PHE A 488 -31.64 13.85 10.05
CA PHE A 488 -32.75 14.81 9.99
C PHE A 488 -33.89 14.31 9.10
N GLY A 489 -33.57 13.69 7.96
CA GLY A 489 -34.52 13.12 7.04
C GLY A 489 -35.40 12.06 7.70
N ARG A 490 -34.81 11.07 8.37
CA ARG A 490 -35.53 10.01 9.10
C ARG A 490 -36.26 10.50 10.34
N ALA A 491 -35.84 11.62 10.92
CA ALA A 491 -36.57 12.26 12.02
C ALA A 491 -37.76 13.12 11.54
N GLY A 492 -37.96 13.26 10.21
CA GLY A 492 -39.01 14.10 9.63
C GLY A 492 -38.71 15.60 9.67
N LEU A 493 -37.48 15.99 10.03
CA LEU A 493 -37.04 17.39 10.15
C LEU A 493 -36.55 17.91 8.79
N LEU A 494 -37.38 17.81 7.76
CA LEU A 494 -37.01 18.10 6.37
C LEU A 494 -36.51 19.54 6.16
N ASP A 495 -37.12 20.52 6.82
CA ASP A 495 -36.69 21.93 6.75
C ASP A 495 -35.29 22.14 7.32
N ARG A 496 -34.97 21.47 8.43
CA ARG A 496 -33.61 21.49 8.99
C ARG A 496 -32.63 20.77 8.07
N ALA A 497 -33.04 19.66 7.46
CA ALA A 497 -32.20 18.89 6.55
C ALA A 497 -31.79 19.73 5.32
N ILE A 498 -32.73 20.43 4.68
CA ILE A 498 -32.42 21.27 3.51
C ILE A 498 -31.62 22.52 3.89
N GLU A 499 -31.88 23.13 5.05
CA GLU A 499 -31.09 24.26 5.54
C GLU A 499 -29.65 23.83 5.84
N PHE A 500 -29.47 22.63 6.40
CA PHE A 500 -28.14 22.05 6.64
C PHE A 500 -27.39 21.81 5.32
N VAL A 501 -28.06 21.31 4.28
CA VAL A 501 -27.50 21.17 2.92
C VAL A 501 -27.16 22.51 2.27
N LYS A 502 -27.82 23.62 2.64
CA LYS A 502 -27.44 24.94 2.14
C LYS A 502 -26.22 25.52 2.84
N ARG A 503 -25.96 25.12 4.10
CA ARG A 503 -24.87 25.64 4.93
C ARG A 503 -23.56 24.87 4.83
N MET A 504 -23.58 23.65 4.27
CA MET A 504 -22.35 22.88 4.10
C MET A 504 -21.31 23.64 3.27
N PRO A 505 -20.02 23.58 3.64
CA PRO A 505 -18.94 24.22 2.89
C PRO A 505 -18.58 23.46 1.59
N ILE A 506 -19.08 22.23 1.44
CA ILE A 506 -18.82 21.33 0.31
C ILE A 506 -20.12 21.18 -0.49
N LYS A 507 -20.03 20.92 -1.80
CA LYS A 507 -21.22 20.66 -2.62
C LYS A 507 -21.80 19.27 -2.29
N ALA A 508 -23.10 19.21 -2.05
CA ALA A 508 -23.82 17.95 -1.83
C ALA A 508 -23.69 17.00 -3.04
N ASP A 509 -23.46 15.72 -2.76
CA ASP A 509 -23.34 14.64 -3.73
C ASP A 509 -24.68 13.93 -3.97
N ALA A 510 -24.67 12.90 -4.83
CA ALA A 510 -25.88 12.17 -5.17
C ALA A 510 -26.47 11.42 -3.96
N VAL A 511 -25.62 10.95 -3.02
CA VAL A 511 -26.06 10.21 -1.84
C VAL A 511 -26.90 11.09 -0.92
N ILE A 512 -26.47 12.32 -0.66
CA ILE A 512 -27.21 13.30 0.17
C ILE A 512 -28.59 13.61 -0.43
N TRP A 513 -28.66 13.87 -1.74
CA TRP A 513 -29.92 14.18 -2.39
C TRP A 513 -30.85 12.95 -2.47
N ALA A 514 -30.29 11.75 -2.63
CA ALA A 514 -31.05 10.50 -2.57
C ALA A 514 -31.63 10.25 -1.17
N ALA A 515 -30.86 10.50 -0.10
CA ALA A 515 -31.33 10.41 1.28
C ALA A 515 -32.50 11.38 1.55
N LEU A 516 -32.38 12.64 1.09
CA LEU A 516 -33.48 13.61 1.15
C LEU A 516 -34.70 13.17 0.36
N LEU A 517 -34.53 12.66 -0.86
CA LEU A 517 -35.62 12.18 -1.70
C LEU A 517 -36.36 11.00 -1.04
N GLY A 518 -35.61 10.08 -0.43
CA GLY A 518 -36.14 8.98 0.37
C GLY A 518 -36.96 9.47 1.56
N ALA A 519 -36.43 10.44 2.33
CA ALA A 519 -37.17 11.05 3.43
C ALA A 519 -38.44 11.76 2.95
N CYS A 520 -38.37 12.50 1.84
CA CYS A 520 -39.52 13.18 1.25
C CYS A 520 -40.63 12.21 0.82
N ARG A 521 -40.28 11.00 0.36
CA ARG A 521 -41.25 9.94 0.10
C ARG A 521 -41.99 9.54 1.37
N THR A 522 -41.26 9.28 2.45
CA THR A 522 -41.82 8.85 3.74
C THR A 522 -42.75 9.91 4.33
N TYR A 523 -42.36 11.18 4.27
CA TYR A 523 -43.11 12.31 4.84
C TYR A 523 -43.99 13.06 3.83
N LYS A 524 -44.10 12.55 2.59
CA LYS A 524 -44.95 13.09 1.51
C LYS A 524 -44.72 14.57 1.18
N ASN A 525 -43.47 15.04 1.27
CA ASN A 525 -43.09 16.42 0.89
C ASN A 525 -42.72 16.49 -0.59
N ILE A 526 -43.63 17.02 -1.41
CA ILE A 526 -43.50 17.05 -2.87
C ILE A 526 -42.46 18.08 -3.32
N ASP A 527 -42.51 19.29 -2.78
CA ASP A 527 -41.69 20.40 -3.26
C ASP A 527 -40.20 20.10 -3.07
N LEU A 528 -39.84 19.52 -1.92
CA LEU A 528 -38.47 19.09 -1.65
C LEU A 528 -38.06 17.86 -2.46
N ALA A 529 -38.99 16.93 -2.73
CA ALA A 529 -38.74 15.77 -3.60
C ALA A 529 -38.41 16.19 -5.04
N GLU A 530 -39.15 17.15 -5.60
CA GLU A 530 -38.91 17.67 -6.96
C GLU A 530 -37.55 18.40 -7.04
N LEU A 531 -37.19 19.18 -6.01
CA LEU A 531 -35.88 19.82 -5.90
C LEU A 531 -34.74 18.79 -5.82
N ALA A 532 -34.89 17.77 -4.97
CA ALA A 532 -33.88 16.73 -4.79
C ALA A 532 -33.66 15.95 -6.10
N LEU A 533 -34.72 15.63 -6.84
CA LEU A 533 -34.58 14.96 -8.14
C LEU A 533 -33.87 15.85 -9.16
N GLN A 534 -34.21 17.14 -9.27
CA GLN A 534 -33.52 18.04 -10.21
C GLN A 534 -32.00 18.05 -9.96
N LYS A 535 -31.58 18.00 -8.69
CA LYS A 535 -30.17 17.90 -8.32
C LYS A 535 -29.58 16.53 -8.65
N LEU A 536 -30.29 15.43 -8.41
CA LEU A 536 -29.86 14.09 -8.79
C LEU A 536 -29.68 13.92 -10.30
N ILE A 537 -30.57 14.50 -11.12
CA ILE A 537 -30.44 14.46 -12.59
C ILE A 537 -29.21 15.25 -13.06
N GLN A 538 -28.88 16.36 -12.41
CA GLN A 538 -27.67 17.14 -12.71
C GLN A 538 -26.39 16.38 -12.36
N LEU A 539 -26.40 15.63 -11.25
CA LEU A 539 -25.24 14.87 -10.77
C LEU A 539 -25.07 13.52 -11.49
N GLU A 540 -26.18 12.82 -11.71
CA GLU A 540 -26.22 11.47 -12.26
C GLU A 540 -27.28 11.35 -13.38
N PRO A 541 -27.07 12.02 -14.53
CA PRO A 541 -28.05 12.05 -15.62
C PRO A 541 -28.36 10.66 -16.20
N LYS A 542 -27.45 9.69 -16.00
CA LYS A 542 -27.51 8.33 -16.53
C LYS A 542 -27.99 7.28 -15.53
N ASN A 543 -28.40 7.67 -14.30
CA ASN A 543 -28.86 6.72 -13.29
C ASN A 543 -30.40 6.56 -13.33
N PRO A 544 -30.93 5.42 -13.81
CA PRO A 544 -32.38 5.20 -13.90
C PRO A 544 -33.07 5.12 -12.54
N ALA A 545 -32.35 4.83 -11.44
CA ALA A 545 -32.93 4.71 -10.10
C ALA A 545 -33.54 6.03 -9.61
N ASN A 546 -32.94 7.17 -9.97
CA ASN A 546 -33.40 8.50 -9.58
C ASN A 546 -34.82 8.79 -10.10
N TYR A 547 -35.10 8.38 -11.34
CA TYR A 547 -36.42 8.52 -11.96
C TYR A 547 -37.45 7.58 -11.32
N VAL A 548 -37.07 6.32 -11.05
CA VAL A 548 -37.96 5.34 -10.42
C VAL A 548 -38.42 5.82 -9.04
N MET A 549 -37.54 6.43 -8.25
CA MET A 549 -37.88 6.90 -6.90
C MET A 549 -38.95 8.00 -6.93
N LEU A 550 -38.86 9.01 -7.82
CA LEU A 550 -39.91 10.03 -7.94
C LEU A 550 -41.19 9.49 -8.58
N SER A 551 -41.09 8.56 -9.54
CA SER A 551 -42.26 7.88 -10.10
C SER A 551 -43.08 7.18 -9.01
N ASN A 552 -42.41 6.56 -8.03
CA ASN A 552 -43.08 5.94 -6.89
C ASN A 552 -43.74 6.98 -5.99
N ILE A 553 -43.08 8.10 -5.69
CA ILE A 553 -43.67 9.21 -4.90
C ILE A 553 -44.92 9.76 -5.59
N TYR A 554 -44.88 10.00 -6.90
CA TYR A 554 -46.07 10.45 -7.66
C TYR A 554 -47.18 9.40 -7.68
N GLY A 555 -46.84 8.11 -7.76
CA GLY A 555 -47.79 7.01 -7.63
C GLY A 555 -48.47 6.99 -6.26
N ASP A 556 -47.68 7.07 -5.18
CA ASP A 556 -48.13 7.12 -3.78
C ASP A 556 -49.08 8.31 -3.52
N LEU A 557 -48.98 9.37 -4.33
CA LEU A 557 -49.80 10.59 -4.29
C LEU A 557 -50.89 10.65 -5.39
N SER A 558 -51.10 9.57 -6.14
CA SER A 558 -52.09 9.47 -7.23
C SER A 558 -51.92 10.49 -8.37
N ARG A 559 -50.71 11.03 -8.58
CA ARG A 559 -50.36 11.97 -9.66
C ARG A 559 -49.94 11.25 -10.95
N TRP A 560 -50.84 10.44 -11.52
CA TRP A 560 -50.56 9.55 -12.66
C TRP A 560 -50.09 10.27 -13.94
N LYS A 561 -50.48 11.53 -14.16
CA LYS A 561 -50.01 12.33 -15.29
C LYS A 561 -48.51 12.63 -15.22
N ASP A 562 -47.99 12.87 -14.02
CA ASP A 562 -46.58 13.17 -13.82
C ASP A 562 -45.73 11.89 -13.88
N VAL A 563 -46.26 10.76 -13.40
CA VAL A 563 -45.67 9.41 -13.62
C VAL A 563 -45.47 9.14 -15.12
N ALA A 564 -46.49 9.41 -15.95
CA ALA A 564 -46.41 9.19 -17.40
C ALA A 564 -45.33 10.07 -18.06
N ARG A 565 -45.24 11.35 -17.68
CA ARG A 565 -44.19 12.26 -18.16
C ARG A 565 -42.79 11.78 -17.77
N LEU A 566 -42.63 11.29 -16.55
CA LEU A 566 -41.35 10.81 -16.04
C LEU A 566 -40.90 9.52 -16.72
N LYS A 567 -41.85 8.63 -17.07
CA LYS A 567 -41.57 7.44 -17.89
C LYS A 567 -41.11 7.78 -19.31
N ILE A 568 -41.65 8.83 -19.92
CA ILE A 568 -41.19 9.32 -21.23
C ILE A 568 -39.76 9.85 -21.10
N LEU A 569 -39.51 10.71 -20.12
CA LEU A 569 -38.18 11.26 -19.85
C LEU A 569 -37.14 10.15 -19.62
N MET A 570 -37.51 9.10 -18.88
CA MET A 570 -36.66 7.92 -18.67
C MET A 570 -36.38 7.17 -19.98
N ARG A 571 -37.36 6.99 -20.87
CA ARG A 571 -37.16 6.35 -22.18
C ARG A 571 -36.20 7.16 -23.08
N ASP A 572 -36.31 8.49 -23.05
CA ASP A 572 -35.49 9.39 -23.85
C ASP A 572 -34.01 9.37 -23.43
N THR A 573 -33.68 8.92 -22.21
CA THR A 573 -32.29 8.70 -21.79
C THR A 573 -31.61 7.49 -22.45
N GLY A 574 -32.37 6.61 -23.10
CA GLY A 574 -31.84 5.41 -23.77
C GLY A 574 -31.47 4.25 -22.82
N PHE A 575 -31.60 4.41 -21.50
CA PHE A 575 -31.26 3.39 -20.51
C PHE A 575 -32.45 2.49 -20.19
N LYS A 576 -32.22 1.17 -20.24
CA LYS A 576 -33.18 0.17 -19.79
C LYS A 576 -32.99 -0.10 -18.29
N LYS A 577 -34.10 -0.30 -17.58
CA LYS A 577 -34.10 -0.78 -16.20
C LYS A 577 -33.31 -2.09 -16.16
N LEU A 578 -32.23 -2.14 -15.38
CA LEU A 578 -31.52 -3.39 -15.14
C LEU A 578 -32.47 -4.35 -14.40
N PRO A 579 -32.66 -5.60 -14.88
CA PRO A 579 -33.43 -6.59 -14.15
C PRO A 579 -32.79 -6.80 -12.78
N GLY A 580 -33.60 -6.93 -11.73
CA GLY A 580 -33.09 -7.22 -10.40
C GLY A 580 -32.29 -8.52 -10.43
N CYS A 581 -31.11 -8.50 -9.82
CA CYS A 581 -30.24 -9.66 -9.70
C CYS A 581 -30.09 -10.05 -8.22
N SER A 582 -30.10 -11.36 -7.96
CA SER A 582 -29.78 -11.94 -6.67
C SER A 582 -28.60 -12.89 -6.83
N LEU A 583 -27.63 -12.79 -5.93
CA LEU A 583 -26.50 -13.70 -5.84
C LEU A 583 -26.78 -14.70 -4.72
N ILE A 584 -26.73 -16.00 -5.01
CA ILE A 584 -27.02 -17.05 -4.03
C ILE A 584 -25.87 -18.05 -4.04
N GLU A 585 -25.36 -18.40 -2.85
CA GLU A 585 -24.37 -19.46 -2.68
C GLU A 585 -25.06 -20.84 -2.72
N VAL A 586 -24.66 -21.69 -3.67
CA VAL A 586 -25.14 -23.06 -3.86
C VAL A 586 -23.92 -23.98 -4.02
N ASN A 587 -23.78 -24.99 -3.17
CA ASN A 587 -22.73 -26.01 -3.24
C ASN A 587 -21.31 -25.41 -3.42
N ASP A 588 -20.92 -24.49 -2.52
CA ASP A 588 -19.63 -23.78 -2.53
C ASP A 588 -19.38 -22.87 -3.75
N SER A 589 -20.42 -22.57 -4.54
CA SER A 589 -20.35 -21.67 -5.71
C SER A 589 -21.41 -20.58 -5.61
N VAL A 590 -21.03 -19.34 -5.92
CA VAL A 590 -21.98 -18.21 -5.95
C VAL A 590 -22.61 -18.16 -7.34
N VAL A 591 -23.94 -18.18 -7.42
CA VAL A 591 -24.67 -18.19 -8.68
C VAL A 591 -25.54 -16.93 -8.80
N GLU A 592 -25.48 -16.30 -9.97
CA GLU A 592 -26.30 -15.13 -10.31
C GLU A 592 -27.66 -15.53 -10.85
N PHE A 593 -28.71 -14.99 -10.24
CA PHE A 593 -30.10 -15.10 -10.71
C PHE A 593 -30.61 -13.73 -11.12
N TYR A 594 -30.93 -13.57 -12.39
CA TYR A 594 -31.62 -12.37 -12.87
C TYR A 594 -33.13 -12.58 -12.87
N SER A 595 -33.88 -11.50 -12.64
CA SER A 595 -35.34 -11.52 -12.74
C SER A 595 -35.77 -11.99 -14.13
N LEU A 596 -36.60 -13.05 -14.17
CA LEU A 596 -37.13 -13.68 -15.39
C LEU A 596 -36.10 -14.38 -16.28
N ASP A 597 -34.94 -14.73 -15.73
CA ASP A 597 -33.87 -15.39 -16.47
C ASP A 597 -33.91 -16.92 -16.35
N GLU A 598 -33.58 -17.60 -17.44
CA GLU A 598 -33.52 -19.06 -17.54
C GLU A 598 -32.09 -19.60 -17.77
N ARG A 599 -31.06 -18.74 -17.69
CA ARG A 599 -29.63 -19.09 -17.90
C ARG A 599 -29.08 -20.14 -16.93
N HIS A 600 -29.71 -20.34 -15.77
CA HIS A 600 -29.27 -21.36 -14.81
C HIS A 600 -29.41 -22.78 -15.38
N SER A 601 -28.41 -23.64 -15.20
CA SER A 601 -28.41 -25.02 -15.71
C SER A 601 -29.63 -25.84 -15.24
N GLN A 602 -30.08 -25.58 -14.01
CA GLN A 602 -31.27 -26.19 -13.40
C GLN A 602 -32.55 -25.33 -13.48
N SER A 603 -32.63 -24.32 -14.36
CA SER A 603 -33.77 -23.39 -14.43
C SER A 603 -35.13 -24.10 -14.53
N LYS A 604 -35.21 -25.18 -15.33
CA LYS A 604 -36.44 -25.98 -15.47
C LYS A 604 -36.92 -26.60 -14.16
N GLU A 605 -36.00 -27.13 -13.35
CA GLU A 605 -36.34 -27.72 -12.05
C GLU A 605 -36.79 -26.64 -11.07
N ILE A 606 -36.05 -25.53 -11.01
CA ILE A 606 -36.35 -24.38 -10.14
C ILE A 606 -37.74 -23.82 -10.44
N TYR A 607 -38.05 -23.54 -11.72
CA TYR A 607 -39.38 -23.07 -12.12
C TYR A 607 -40.48 -24.14 -11.92
N GLY A 608 -40.13 -25.42 -12.02
CA GLY A 608 -41.03 -26.54 -11.68
C GLY A 608 -41.43 -26.53 -10.20
N VAL A 609 -40.45 -26.40 -9.30
CA VAL A 609 -40.67 -26.29 -7.85
C VAL A 609 -41.45 -25.02 -7.50
N LEU A 610 -41.11 -23.87 -8.08
CA LEU A 610 -41.83 -22.60 -7.91
C LEU A 610 -43.30 -22.72 -8.32
N LYS A 611 -43.60 -23.36 -9.46
CA LYS A 611 -44.98 -23.63 -9.88
C LYS A 611 -45.72 -24.54 -8.89
N GLY A 612 -45.04 -25.57 -8.38
CA GLY A 612 -45.57 -26.46 -7.35
C GLY A 612 -45.92 -25.71 -6.06
N LEU A 613 -45.00 -24.90 -5.55
CA LEU A 613 -45.20 -24.04 -4.38
C LEU A 613 -46.34 -23.04 -4.58
N MET A 614 -46.43 -22.42 -5.76
CA MET A 614 -47.50 -21.48 -6.07
C MET A 614 -48.88 -22.14 -6.13
N LYS A 615 -48.95 -23.38 -6.62
CA LYS A 615 -50.17 -24.19 -6.57
C LYS A 615 -50.57 -24.52 -5.12
N LEU A 616 -49.58 -24.84 -4.27
CA LEU A 616 -49.80 -25.08 -2.85
C LEU A 616 -50.31 -23.81 -2.14
N LEU A 617 -49.66 -22.68 -2.33
CA LEU A 617 -50.07 -21.39 -1.75
C LEU A 617 -51.51 -21.02 -2.14
N ARG A 618 -51.89 -21.19 -3.41
CA ARG A 618 -53.27 -20.96 -3.87
C ARG A 618 -54.28 -21.90 -3.19
N SER A 619 -53.89 -23.14 -2.90
CA SER A 619 -54.77 -24.08 -2.19
C SER A 619 -55.05 -23.69 -0.73
N TYR A 620 -54.20 -22.84 -0.13
CA TYR A 620 -54.38 -22.26 1.20
C TYR A 620 -55.01 -20.85 1.17
N GLY A 621 -55.59 -20.43 0.05
CA GLY A 621 -56.31 -19.16 -0.07
C GLY A 621 -55.43 -17.95 -0.38
N TYR A 622 -54.17 -18.15 -0.78
CA TYR A 622 -53.33 -17.06 -1.28
C TYR A 622 -53.82 -16.61 -2.67
N GLU A 623 -54.42 -15.43 -2.74
CA GLU A 623 -54.66 -14.71 -3.99
C GLU A 623 -53.45 -13.80 -4.29
N PRO A 624 -52.70 -14.06 -5.37
CA PRO A 624 -51.64 -13.16 -5.77
C PRO A 624 -52.26 -11.80 -6.14
N ASN A 625 -51.73 -10.70 -5.61
CA ASN A 625 -52.16 -9.36 -6.01
C ASN A 625 -51.63 -9.05 -7.42
N ILE A 626 -52.38 -9.46 -8.45
CA ILE A 626 -51.96 -9.37 -9.86
C ILE A 626 -52.06 -7.93 -10.41
N MET A 627 -52.60 -6.98 -9.64
CA MET A 627 -52.75 -5.60 -10.09
C MET A 627 -51.41 -4.88 -10.31
N GLU A 628 -50.32 -5.31 -9.66
CA GLU A 628 -48.98 -4.75 -9.90
C GLU A 628 -48.22 -5.41 -11.08
N LEU A 629 -48.58 -6.63 -11.46
CA LEU A 629 -47.87 -7.41 -12.48
C LEU A 629 -48.38 -7.17 -13.91
N GLN A 630 -49.65 -6.77 -14.09
CA GLN A 630 -50.22 -6.49 -15.42
C GLN A 630 -49.90 -5.09 -15.96
N GLN A 631 -49.31 -4.20 -15.17
CA GLN A 631 -48.91 -2.85 -15.62
C GLN A 631 -47.42 -2.77 -16.02
N GLY A 632 -46.73 -3.91 -16.08
CA GLY A 632 -45.31 -4.06 -16.43
C GLY A 632 -45.02 -4.42 -17.89
N SER A 633 -46.02 -4.45 -18.79
CA SER A 633 -45.84 -4.65 -20.23
C SER A 633 -45.53 -3.36 -20.98
#